data_AF-A0AAD7VU96-F1
#
_entry.id   AF-A0AAD7VU96-F1
#
_cell.length_a   1.000
_cell.length_b   1.000
_cell.length_c   1.000
_cell.angle_alpha   90.00
_cell.angle_beta   90.00
_cell.angle_gamma   90.00
#
_symmetry.space_group_name_H-M   'P 1'
#
loop_
_entity.id
_entity.type
_entity.pdbx_description
1 polymer ?
#
loop_
_entity_poly.entity_id
_entity_poly.type
_entity_poly.pdbx_seq_one_letter_code
_entity_poly.pdbx_strand_id
1 'polypeptide(L)'
;MASPTLSDNADNAEQSYTSDSNAGGFQVESPKQERSIRPSSASAALSSVFSPDFDGFDLDFLNSSHVDSPQLQSLPANAHTLSSRLLSSAQQSKLINYLDEQLLHISRKFVRKFSDTGPPDSVYYTIEPLLDDLSKLVDLIWYSVSSTSTPFIQSQYLLRIADDLNDSLPSLPINSPEKVFLFLRKLDKIFHKLIVGDVPSHKRMNNTEKMRLESIVERTRVDIVAVMVPFRGHELDITRVYEAVLEELN
;
A
#
# COMPACT_ATOMS: atom_id res chain seq x y z
N MET A 1 -31.00 -52.48 16.10
CA MET A 1 -32.12 -52.96 15.27
C MET A 1 -32.81 -51.72 14.71
N ALA A 2 -33.15 -51.54 13.43
CA ALA A 2 -32.81 -52.17 12.16
C ALA A 2 -33.52 -51.31 11.09
N SER A 3 -32.81 -50.76 10.11
CA SER A 3 -33.37 -50.39 8.79
C SER A 3 -33.55 -51.68 7.95
N PRO A 4 -34.33 -51.76 6.83
CA PRO A 4 -34.23 -50.98 5.57
C PRO A 4 -35.64 -50.42 5.16
N THR A 5 -36.03 -50.01 3.94
CA THR A 5 -35.54 -49.99 2.52
C THR A 5 -35.80 -48.58 1.90
N LEU A 6 -35.31 -48.11 0.75
CA LEU A 6 -34.85 -48.63 -0.58
C LEU A 6 -35.92 -48.85 -1.68
N SER A 7 -35.97 -47.92 -2.63
CA SER A 7 -36.17 -48.09 -4.10
C SER A 7 -35.96 -46.71 -4.75
N ASP A 8 -34.97 -46.49 -5.61
CA ASP A 8 -34.83 -46.92 -7.02
C ASP A 8 -35.82 -46.26 -7.99
N ASN A 9 -35.27 -45.45 -8.91
CA ASN A 9 -35.33 -45.79 -10.34
C ASN A 9 -34.32 -44.97 -11.15
N ALA A 10 -33.71 -45.64 -12.14
CA ALA A 10 -32.78 -45.09 -13.12
C ALA A 10 -33.40 -45.08 -14.53
N ASP A 11 -32.57 -44.75 -15.51
CA ASP A 11 -32.68 -45.07 -16.95
C ASP A 11 -33.82 -44.48 -17.81
N ASN A 12 -33.44 -43.50 -18.63
CA ASN A 12 -33.35 -43.61 -20.10
C ASN A 12 -32.97 -42.24 -20.71
N ALA A 13 -32.43 -42.07 -21.92
CA ALA A 13 -31.60 -42.85 -22.84
C ALA A 13 -31.58 -42.07 -24.17
N GLU A 14 -30.38 -41.81 -24.69
CA GLU A 14 -30.01 -41.88 -26.13
C GLU A 14 -30.53 -40.93 -27.24
N GLN A 15 -29.59 -40.64 -28.16
CA GLN A 15 -29.74 -40.35 -29.62
C GLN A 15 -30.32 -38.97 -30.05
N SER A 16 -29.92 -38.32 -31.16
CA SER A 16 -28.92 -38.64 -32.21
C SER A 16 -28.58 -37.48 -33.20
N TYR A 17 -27.41 -37.60 -33.86
CA TYR A 17 -26.96 -37.14 -35.21
C TYR A 17 -27.19 -35.72 -35.82
N THR A 18 -26.06 -35.14 -36.30
CA THR A 18 -25.73 -34.47 -37.61
C THR A 18 -24.71 -33.33 -37.33
N SER A 19 -23.47 -33.26 -37.82
CA SER A 19 -22.90 -33.37 -39.18
C SER A 19 -23.37 -32.30 -40.16
N ASP A 20 -22.55 -31.25 -40.38
CA ASP A 20 -22.15 -30.88 -41.74
C ASP A 20 -20.91 -29.96 -41.81
N SER A 21 -20.32 -29.85 -43.02
CA SER A 21 -18.97 -29.27 -43.26
C SER A 21 -18.92 -28.19 -44.36
N ASN A 22 -18.10 -27.15 -44.17
CA ASN A 22 -17.39 -26.38 -45.23
C ASN A 22 -16.45 -25.37 -44.54
N ALA A 23 -15.15 -25.18 -44.84
CA ALA A 23 -14.32 -25.31 -46.05
C ALA A 23 -14.32 -24.07 -46.99
N GLY A 24 -13.12 -23.55 -47.25
CA GLY A 24 -12.81 -22.37 -48.08
C GLY A 24 -12.44 -21.13 -47.25
N GLY A 25 -11.31 -20.44 -47.46
CA GLY A 25 -10.21 -20.63 -48.41
C GLY A 25 -9.69 -19.29 -48.97
N PHE A 26 -8.38 -19.19 -49.25
CA PHE A 26 -7.65 -18.04 -49.85
C PHE A 26 -7.44 -16.77 -48.99
N GLN A 27 -6.35 -16.00 -49.15
CA GLN A 27 -4.94 -16.33 -49.44
C GLN A 27 -4.06 -15.05 -49.30
N VAL A 28 -2.75 -15.25 -49.05
CA VAL A 28 -1.61 -14.34 -49.40
C VAL A 28 -1.68 -12.87 -48.95
N GLU A 29 -0.76 -12.49 -48.05
CA GLU A 29 0.38 -11.64 -48.45
C GLU A 29 1.58 -11.80 -47.51
N SER A 30 2.78 -11.67 -48.07
CA SER A 30 4.07 -11.61 -47.37
C SER A 30 4.76 -10.33 -47.80
N PRO A 31 5.68 -9.78 -46.99
CA PRO A 31 7.07 -10.03 -47.36
C PRO A 31 8.01 -10.27 -46.18
N LYS A 32 9.13 -10.96 -46.47
CA LYS A 32 10.30 -11.04 -45.59
C LYS A 32 10.99 -9.68 -45.48
N GLN A 33 11.32 -9.25 -44.27
CA GLN A 33 12.62 -8.63 -44.03
C GLN A 33 13.07 -8.77 -42.57
N GLU A 34 14.07 -9.63 -42.34
CA GLU A 34 14.81 -9.65 -41.09
C GLU A 34 15.74 -8.44 -41.02
N ARG A 35 15.61 -7.64 -39.96
CA ARG A 35 16.77 -6.99 -39.34
C ARG A 35 16.59 -6.89 -37.84
N SER A 36 17.43 -7.63 -37.13
CA SER A 36 17.60 -7.53 -35.68
C SER A 36 18.00 -6.11 -35.29
N ILE A 37 17.34 -5.56 -34.26
CA ILE A 37 17.92 -4.88 -33.07
C ILE A 37 16.77 -4.63 -32.07
N ARG A 38 16.97 -5.04 -30.82
CA ARG A 38 16.20 -4.69 -29.61
C ARG A 38 17.21 -4.09 -28.60
N PRO A 39 16.77 -3.47 -27.48
CA PRO A 39 15.53 -2.73 -27.22
C PRO A 39 15.81 -1.39 -26.49
N SER A 40 14.79 -0.51 -26.35
CA SER A 40 14.47 0.24 -25.10
C SER A 40 13.55 1.45 -25.37
N SER A 41 12.34 1.46 -24.78
CA SER A 41 11.68 2.66 -24.23
C SER A 41 10.33 2.34 -23.57
N ALA A 42 10.25 1.29 -22.74
CA ALA A 42 9.06 1.01 -21.92
C ALA A 42 9.11 1.82 -20.61
N SER A 43 9.01 3.15 -20.69
CA SER A 43 9.10 4.04 -19.51
C SER A 43 8.31 5.36 -19.61
N ALA A 44 7.32 5.43 -20.50
CA ALA A 44 6.54 6.66 -20.75
C ALA A 44 5.03 6.54 -20.45
N ALA A 45 4.54 5.39 -19.98
CA ALA A 45 3.11 5.07 -19.90
C ALA A 45 2.55 4.84 -18.48
N LEU A 46 3.35 5.09 -17.42
CA LEU A 46 2.93 4.87 -16.02
C LEU A 46 2.86 6.15 -15.17
N SER A 47 3.16 7.32 -15.75
CA SER A 47 3.12 8.62 -15.05
C SER A 47 1.72 9.24 -14.96
N SER A 48 0.70 8.69 -15.62
CA SER A 48 -0.64 9.31 -15.75
C SER A 48 -1.70 8.77 -14.79
N VAL A 49 -1.34 7.94 -13.80
CA VAL A 49 -2.30 7.34 -12.84
C VAL A 49 -2.24 8.01 -11.45
N PHE A 50 -1.22 8.82 -11.17
CA PHE A 50 -1.07 9.54 -9.91
C PHE A 50 -1.23 11.05 -10.12
N SER A 51 -2.49 11.50 -10.07
CA SER A 51 -2.85 12.87 -9.75
C SER A 51 -3.99 12.84 -8.74
N PRO A 52 -3.68 12.81 -7.43
CA PRO A 52 -4.66 13.14 -6.42
C PRO A 52 -4.85 14.65 -6.40
N ASP A 53 -6.06 15.13 -6.70
CA ASP A 53 -6.47 16.49 -6.34
C ASP A 53 -6.31 16.64 -4.83
N PHE A 54 -5.49 17.61 -4.42
CA PHE A 54 -4.99 17.71 -3.05
C PHE A 54 -5.30 19.08 -2.46
N ASP A 55 -6.60 19.38 -2.39
CA ASP A 55 -7.13 20.53 -1.66
C ASP A 55 -7.04 20.25 -0.14
N GLY A 56 -5.91 20.53 0.52
CA GLY A 56 -5.94 20.55 1.99
C GLY A 56 -4.66 20.66 2.83
N PHE A 57 -3.46 20.24 2.39
CA PHE A 57 -2.24 20.50 3.18
C PHE A 57 -1.56 21.76 2.68
N ASP A 58 -1.64 22.80 3.51
CA ASP A 58 -0.84 23.98 3.37
C ASP A 58 0.60 23.70 3.81
N LEU A 59 1.54 23.65 2.84
CA LEU A 59 2.97 23.50 3.12
C LEU A 59 3.52 24.66 3.97
N ASP A 60 2.83 25.79 4.03
CA ASP A 60 3.20 26.93 4.86
C ASP A 60 3.09 26.63 6.37
N PHE A 61 2.37 25.57 6.79
CA PHE A 61 2.37 25.10 8.19
C PHE A 61 3.75 24.60 8.66
N LEU A 62 4.58 24.09 7.74
CA LEU A 62 5.98 23.76 8.01
C LEU A 62 6.88 24.99 7.86
N ASN A 63 6.55 25.92 6.96
CA ASN A 63 7.34 27.10 6.64
C ASN A 63 7.18 28.26 7.66
N SER A 64 6.14 28.22 8.51
CA SER A 64 5.91 29.21 9.56
C SER A 64 6.92 29.09 10.72
N SER A 65 8.10 29.68 10.50
CA SER A 65 9.17 29.81 11.49
C SER A 65 9.34 31.26 11.94
N HIS A 66 8.45 31.73 12.82
CA HIS A 66 8.68 32.99 13.55
C HIS A 66 9.68 32.73 14.68
N VAL A 67 10.97 32.85 14.38
CA VAL A 67 12.05 32.76 15.38
C VAL A 67 12.74 34.12 15.43
N ASP A 68 12.38 34.95 16.40
CA ASP A 68 13.12 36.18 16.69
C ASP A 68 14.56 35.82 17.09
N SER A 69 15.53 36.40 16.39
CA SER A 69 16.94 36.31 16.74
C SER A 69 17.66 37.58 16.27
N PRO A 70 18.29 38.35 17.18
CA PRO A 70 18.83 39.67 16.84
C PRO A 70 20.16 39.58 16.10
N GLN A 71 20.19 40.26 14.95
CA GLN A 71 21.33 40.77 14.17
C GLN A 71 22.76 40.23 14.43
N LEU A 72 23.34 39.61 13.40
CA LEU A 72 24.77 39.73 13.08
C LEU A 72 24.97 40.13 11.61
N GLN A 73 26.07 40.81 11.33
CA GLN A 73 26.26 41.64 10.14
C GLN A 73 26.82 40.88 8.92
N SER A 74 26.21 41.14 7.75
CA SER A 74 26.71 41.07 6.36
C SER A 74 28.01 40.30 6.01
N LEU A 75 27.89 39.33 5.10
CA LEU A 75 28.88 38.94 4.05
C LEU A 75 28.11 38.33 2.84
N PRO A 76 28.71 38.18 1.63
CA PRO A 76 27.99 38.38 0.37
C PRO A 76 27.24 37.16 -0.20
N ALA A 77 26.28 37.46 -1.08
CA ALA A 77 25.48 36.48 -1.82
C ALA A 77 26.30 35.70 -2.86
N ASN A 78 26.43 34.38 -2.68
CA ASN A 78 26.42 33.36 -3.74
C ASN A 78 26.48 31.95 -3.14
N ALA A 79 25.35 31.47 -2.59
CA ALA A 79 25.19 30.09 -2.11
C ALA A 79 23.73 29.57 -2.20
N HIS A 80 22.93 30.06 -3.16
CA HIS A 80 21.57 29.56 -3.38
C HIS A 80 21.54 28.32 -4.29
N THR A 81 22.19 27.24 -3.83
CA THR A 81 22.13 25.94 -4.50
C THR A 81 21.83 24.83 -3.49
N LEU A 82 20.63 24.24 -3.62
CA LEU A 82 20.22 22.93 -3.08
C LEU A 82 19.98 22.77 -1.56
N SER A 83 20.24 23.77 -0.71
CA SER A 83 19.98 23.64 0.75
C SER A 83 18.50 23.81 1.17
N SER A 84 17.55 23.88 0.24
CA SER A 84 16.16 24.31 0.47
C SER A 84 15.13 23.19 0.66
N ARG A 85 15.56 21.95 0.93
CA ARG A 85 14.63 20.81 1.13
C ARG A 85 14.67 20.21 2.55
N LEU A 86 15.83 20.22 3.20
CA LEU A 86 16.00 19.57 4.50
C LEU A 86 15.23 20.32 5.59
N LEU A 87 14.23 19.66 6.20
CA LEU A 87 13.56 20.19 7.38
C LEU A 87 14.57 20.42 8.52
N SER A 88 14.48 21.57 9.17
CA SER A 88 15.20 21.88 10.42
C SER A 88 14.87 20.89 11.53
N SER A 89 15.75 20.77 12.54
CA SER A 89 15.51 19.89 13.69
C SER A 89 14.19 20.20 14.42
N ALA A 90 13.74 21.46 14.45
CA ALA A 90 12.45 21.84 15.05
C ALA A 90 11.26 21.36 14.22
N GLN A 91 11.31 21.49 12.88
CA GLN A 91 10.29 20.94 11.97
C GLN A 91 10.25 19.40 12.04
N GLN A 92 11.40 18.72 12.19
CA GLN A 92 11.48 17.27 12.38
C GLN A 92 10.78 16.85 13.69
N SER A 93 11.08 17.51 14.83
CA SER A 93 10.40 17.24 16.10
C SER A 93 8.89 17.51 16.03
N LYS A 94 8.48 18.59 15.34
CA LYS A 94 7.06 18.91 15.11
C LYS A 94 6.35 17.81 14.31
N LEU A 95 7.00 17.25 13.28
CA LEU A 95 6.48 16.12 12.50
C LEU A 95 6.38 14.84 13.33
N ILE A 96 7.41 14.50 14.11
CA ILE A 96 7.40 13.32 15.03
C ILE A 96 6.20 13.42 15.98
N ASN A 97 6.07 14.54 16.69
CA ASN A 97 4.98 14.77 17.64
C ASN A 97 3.61 14.63 16.98
N TYR A 98 3.43 15.21 15.78
CA TYR A 98 2.19 15.09 15.01
C TYR A 98 1.89 13.64 14.61
N LEU A 99 2.87 12.88 14.12
CA LEU A 99 2.70 11.47 13.75
C LEU A 99 2.33 10.62 14.98
N ASP A 100 2.96 10.87 16.13
CA ASP A 100 2.63 10.18 17.39
C ASP A 100 1.24 10.55 17.90
N GLU A 101 0.85 11.82 17.86
CA GLU A 101 -0.51 12.27 18.22
C GLU A 101 -1.59 11.63 17.34
N GLN A 102 -1.34 11.56 16.02
CA GLN A 102 -2.26 10.95 15.07
C GLN A 102 -2.36 9.43 15.23
N LEU A 103 -1.23 8.71 15.39
CA LEU A 103 -1.25 7.28 15.67
C LEU A 103 -1.91 6.97 17.03
N LEU A 104 -1.70 7.83 18.03
CA LEU A 104 -2.40 7.73 19.32
C LEU A 104 -3.90 8.07 19.21
N HIS A 105 -4.31 8.94 18.29
CA HIS A 105 -5.72 9.17 17.98
C HIS A 105 -6.35 7.92 17.34
N ILE A 106 -5.70 7.37 16.31
CA ILE A 106 -6.14 6.15 15.60
C ILE A 106 -6.24 4.96 16.56
N SER A 107 -5.21 4.70 17.37
CA SER A 107 -5.23 3.57 18.33
C SER A 107 -6.31 3.74 19.40
N ARG A 108 -6.55 4.95 19.92
CA ARG A 108 -7.67 5.22 20.85
C ARG A 108 -9.03 5.00 20.18
N LYS A 109 -9.23 5.46 18.94
CA LYS A 109 -10.46 5.28 18.15
C LYS A 109 -10.71 3.80 17.81
N PHE A 110 -9.64 3.03 17.61
CA PHE A 110 -9.67 1.58 17.44
C PHE A 110 -10.03 0.84 18.72
N VAL A 111 -9.33 1.09 19.84
CA VAL A 111 -9.57 0.38 21.11
C VAL A 111 -10.97 0.65 21.67
N ARG A 112 -11.55 1.84 21.44
CA ARG A 112 -12.91 2.19 21.87
C ARG A 112 -14.01 1.24 21.37
N LYS A 113 -13.79 0.52 20.26
CA LYS A 113 -14.74 -0.49 19.76
C LYS A 113 -14.98 -1.64 20.75
N PHE A 114 -14.04 -1.88 21.67
CA PHE A 114 -14.16 -2.92 22.71
C PHE A 114 -14.85 -2.41 23.98
N SER A 115 -15.31 -1.16 24.02
CA SER A 115 -15.87 -0.53 25.22
C SER A 115 -17.31 -0.06 25.08
N ASP A 116 -17.93 -0.19 23.89
CA ASP A 116 -19.33 0.19 23.56
C ASP A 116 -19.78 1.59 24.04
N THR A 117 -18.83 2.49 24.31
CA THR A 117 -19.07 3.79 24.97
C THR A 117 -18.37 4.92 24.22
N GLY A 118 -19.00 5.38 23.14
CA GLY A 118 -18.56 6.54 22.39
C GLY A 118 -19.63 7.06 21.41
N PRO A 119 -19.61 8.36 21.06
CA PRO A 119 -20.33 8.87 19.89
C PRO A 119 -19.92 8.12 18.60
N PRO A 120 -20.79 8.01 17.58
CA PRO A 120 -20.52 7.23 16.37
C PRO A 120 -19.18 7.57 15.68
N ASP A 121 -18.83 8.86 15.62
CA ASP A 121 -17.61 9.32 14.94
C ASP A 121 -16.30 8.95 15.69
N SER A 122 -16.42 8.46 16.94
CA SER A 122 -15.28 8.17 17.83
C SER A 122 -14.85 6.71 17.86
N VAL A 123 -15.42 5.86 17.00
CA VAL A 123 -15.16 4.42 16.93
C VAL A 123 -14.99 3.98 15.47
N TYR A 124 -14.11 3.01 15.21
CA TYR A 124 -14.09 2.30 13.92
C TYR A 124 -15.05 1.11 13.95
N TYR A 125 -16.18 1.21 13.24
CA TYR A 125 -17.15 0.12 13.07
C TYR A 125 -16.74 -0.90 12.01
N THR A 126 -15.92 -0.48 11.05
CA THR A 126 -15.47 -1.26 9.89
C THR A 126 -14.03 -0.87 9.57
N ILE A 127 -13.34 -1.63 8.72
CA ILE A 127 -11.93 -1.37 8.44
C ILE A 127 -11.71 -0.13 7.56
N GLU A 128 -12.66 0.25 6.71
CA GLU A 128 -12.46 1.28 5.68
C GLU A 128 -12.07 2.66 6.23
N PRO A 129 -12.72 3.22 7.28
CA PRO A 129 -12.33 4.52 7.80
C PRO A 129 -10.97 4.48 8.52
N LEU A 130 -10.56 3.32 9.04
CA LEU A 130 -9.22 3.11 9.58
C LEU A 130 -8.18 3.11 8.45
N LEU A 131 -8.44 2.41 7.33
CA LEU A 131 -7.58 2.45 6.15
C LEU A 131 -7.47 3.86 5.57
N ASP A 132 -8.57 4.61 5.52
CA ASP A 132 -8.58 5.98 5.03
C ASP A 132 -7.72 6.90 5.94
N ASP A 133 -7.79 6.74 7.27
CA ASP A 133 -6.95 7.50 8.23
C ASP A 133 -5.47 7.07 8.20
N LEU A 134 -5.17 5.77 8.12
CA LEU A 134 -3.80 5.27 7.95
C LEU A 134 -3.20 5.66 6.59
N SER A 135 -4.00 5.67 5.52
CA SER A 135 -3.56 6.05 4.16
C SER A 135 -3.05 7.48 4.10
N LYS A 136 -3.74 8.42 4.78
CA LYS A 136 -3.30 9.81 4.95
C LYS A 136 -1.94 9.91 5.65
N LEU A 137 -1.71 9.09 6.70
CA LEU A 137 -0.43 9.05 7.39
C LEU A 137 0.68 8.45 6.52
N VAL A 138 0.39 7.37 5.78
CA VAL A 138 1.36 6.78 4.83
C VAL A 138 1.76 7.79 3.76
N ASP A 139 0.80 8.54 3.18
CA ASP A 139 1.11 9.59 2.20
C ASP A 139 1.93 10.72 2.85
N LEU A 140 1.52 11.21 4.02
CA LEU A 140 2.26 12.24 4.75
C LEU A 140 3.70 11.80 5.02
N ILE A 141 3.93 10.58 5.53
CA ILE A 141 5.27 10.05 5.79
C ILE A 141 6.07 9.93 4.49
N TRP A 142 5.46 9.41 3.42
CA TRP A 142 6.12 9.21 2.13
C TRP A 142 6.57 10.54 1.49
N TYR A 143 5.70 11.56 1.48
CA TYR A 143 6.00 12.84 0.83
C TYR A 143 6.76 13.83 1.73
N SER A 144 6.54 13.84 3.06
CA SER A 144 7.29 14.74 3.96
C SER A 144 8.74 14.28 4.17
N VAL A 145 8.99 12.97 4.30
CA VAL A 145 10.35 12.47 4.53
C VAL A 145 11.17 12.42 3.24
N SER A 146 10.53 12.44 2.06
CA SER A 146 11.17 12.67 0.76
C SER A 146 12.07 13.94 0.72
N SER A 147 11.72 14.96 1.50
CA SER A 147 12.53 16.19 1.61
C SER A 147 13.50 16.19 2.80
N THR A 148 13.40 15.22 3.72
CA THR A 148 13.97 15.33 5.07
C THR A 148 15.22 14.46 5.28
N SER A 149 16.16 14.95 6.10
CA SER A 149 17.40 14.23 6.48
C SER A 149 17.20 13.05 7.45
N THR A 150 15.96 12.60 7.70
CA THR A 150 15.62 11.56 8.70
C THR A 150 14.85 10.36 8.12
N PRO A 151 15.39 9.66 7.11
CA PRO A 151 14.79 8.44 6.54
C PRO A 151 14.55 7.30 7.54
N PHE A 152 15.19 7.32 8.71
CA PHE A 152 14.86 6.39 9.81
C PHE A 152 13.43 6.59 10.34
N ILE A 153 12.90 7.81 10.32
CA ILE A 153 11.50 8.06 10.69
C ILE A 153 10.56 7.38 9.69
N GLN A 154 10.88 7.48 8.39
CA GLN A 154 10.08 6.87 7.33
C GLN A 154 9.93 5.36 7.52
N SER A 155 11.05 4.62 7.66
CA SER A 155 11.01 3.17 7.87
C SER A 155 10.28 2.79 9.17
N GLN A 156 10.59 3.45 10.31
CA GLN A 156 10.02 3.08 11.60
C GLN A 156 8.50 3.33 11.69
N TYR A 157 8.00 4.48 11.20
CA TYR A 157 6.57 4.77 11.25
C TYR A 157 5.77 3.95 10.25
N LEU A 158 6.32 3.64 9.07
CA LEU A 158 5.67 2.74 8.11
C LEU A 158 5.60 1.30 8.65
N LEU A 159 6.68 0.80 9.26
CA LEU A 159 6.69 -0.51 9.94
C LEU A 159 5.62 -0.56 11.04
N ARG A 160 5.49 0.50 11.85
CA ARG A 160 4.44 0.61 12.88
C ARG A 160 3.04 0.59 12.29
N ILE A 161 2.78 1.32 11.21
CA ILE A 161 1.47 1.33 10.52
C ILE A 161 1.12 -0.06 9.96
N ALA A 162 2.09 -0.81 9.45
CA ALA A 162 1.88 -2.18 8.96
C ALA A 162 1.62 -3.18 10.11
N ASP A 163 2.26 -3.00 11.27
CA ASP A 163 2.01 -3.76 12.51
C ASP A 163 0.59 -3.46 13.05
N ASP A 164 0.24 -2.17 13.18
CA ASP A 164 -1.09 -1.71 13.61
C ASP A 164 -2.20 -2.21 12.67
N LEU A 165 -1.92 -2.32 11.36
CA LEU A 165 -2.84 -2.92 10.39
C LEU A 165 -3.11 -4.40 10.70
N ASN A 166 -2.07 -5.20 10.98
CA ASN A 166 -2.20 -6.63 11.26
C ASN A 166 -3.09 -6.91 12.48
N ASP A 167 -2.98 -6.12 13.55
CA ASP A 167 -3.87 -6.23 14.71
C ASP A 167 -5.31 -5.77 14.40
N SER A 168 -5.48 -4.88 13.42
CA SER A 168 -6.79 -4.36 13.02
C SER A 168 -7.58 -5.26 12.06
N LEU A 169 -6.90 -5.97 11.17
CA LEU A 169 -7.48 -6.82 10.12
C LEU A 169 -8.47 -7.87 10.65
N PRO A 170 -8.10 -8.77 11.59
CA PRO A 170 -9.00 -9.81 12.09
C PRO A 170 -10.07 -9.28 13.06
N SER A 171 -10.00 -8.01 13.45
CA SER A 171 -10.82 -7.45 14.53
C SER A 171 -11.80 -6.38 14.06
N LEU A 172 -11.89 -6.09 12.76
CA LEU A 172 -12.87 -5.18 12.16
C LEU A 172 -13.63 -5.85 11.02
N PRO A 173 -14.95 -5.66 10.90
CA PRO A 173 -15.69 -6.01 9.69
C PRO A 173 -15.12 -5.35 8.44
N ILE A 174 -15.06 -6.11 7.35
CA ILE A 174 -14.66 -5.66 6.02
C ILE A 174 -15.91 -5.58 5.16
N ASN A 175 -16.22 -4.39 4.61
CA ASN A 175 -17.28 -4.21 3.62
C ASN A 175 -16.71 -4.15 2.20
N SER A 176 -15.45 -3.72 2.05
CA SER A 176 -14.77 -3.55 0.77
C SER A 176 -13.36 -4.15 0.80
N PRO A 177 -13.21 -5.43 0.39
CA PRO A 177 -11.89 -6.08 0.24
C PRO A 177 -10.94 -5.28 -0.66
N GLU A 178 -11.49 -4.66 -1.72
CA GLU A 178 -10.76 -3.80 -2.65
C GLU A 178 -9.97 -2.68 -1.95
N LYS A 179 -10.55 -2.04 -0.93
CA LYS A 179 -9.85 -1.02 -0.14
C LYS A 179 -8.68 -1.61 0.66
N VAL A 180 -8.84 -2.82 1.21
CA VAL A 180 -7.77 -3.54 1.92
C VAL A 180 -6.64 -3.86 0.95
N PHE A 181 -6.93 -4.48 -0.19
CA PHE A 181 -5.91 -4.81 -1.20
C PHE A 181 -5.27 -3.57 -1.83
N LEU A 182 -6.00 -2.46 -1.98
CA LEU A 182 -5.43 -1.20 -2.45
C LEU A 182 -4.43 -0.62 -1.44
N PHE A 183 -4.75 -0.66 -0.14
CA PHE A 183 -3.85 -0.23 0.92
C PHE A 183 -2.61 -1.13 1.03
N LEU A 184 -2.77 -2.46 0.95
CA LEU A 184 -1.66 -3.41 0.94
C LEU A 184 -0.75 -3.22 -0.29
N ARG A 185 -1.31 -3.06 -1.49
CA ARG A 185 -0.54 -2.74 -2.71
C ARG A 185 0.19 -1.38 -2.62
N LYS A 186 -0.29 -0.44 -1.82
CA LYS A 186 0.39 0.84 -1.54
C LYS A 186 1.56 0.62 -0.58
N LEU A 187 1.38 -0.13 0.51
CA LEU A 187 2.48 -0.49 1.43
C LEU A 187 3.56 -1.32 0.74
N ASP A 188 3.20 -2.33 -0.04
CA ASP A 188 4.13 -3.19 -0.80
C ASP A 188 5.07 -2.37 -1.70
N LYS A 189 4.51 -1.49 -2.53
CA LYS A 189 5.30 -0.58 -3.39
C LYS A 189 6.22 0.35 -2.60
N ILE A 190 5.76 0.85 -1.45
CA ILE A 190 6.53 1.75 -0.58
C ILE A 190 7.69 1.01 0.08
N PHE A 191 7.45 -0.19 0.63
CA PHE A 191 8.48 -1.01 1.26
C PHE A 191 9.47 -1.58 0.25
N HIS A 192 9.02 -2.04 -0.92
CA HIS A 192 9.90 -2.46 -2.02
C HIS A 192 10.89 -1.33 -2.39
N LYS A 193 10.41 -0.09 -2.57
CA LYS A 193 11.28 1.07 -2.82
C LYS A 193 12.26 1.35 -1.67
N LEU A 194 11.83 1.20 -0.41
CA LEU A 194 12.69 1.33 0.77
C LEU A 194 13.74 0.21 0.89
N ILE A 195 13.44 -1.01 0.41
CA ILE A 195 14.39 -2.12 0.34
C ILE A 195 15.42 -1.88 -0.76
N VAL A 196 15.00 -1.50 -1.96
CA VAL A 196 15.87 -1.25 -3.12
C VAL A 196 16.71 0.01 -2.95
N GLY A 197 16.16 1.05 -2.32
CA GLY A 197 16.78 2.37 -2.18
C GLY A 197 16.32 3.39 -3.22
N ASP A 198 15.29 3.07 -4.00
CA ASP A 198 14.58 4.01 -4.89
C ASP A 198 13.66 4.94 -4.08
N VAL A 199 14.28 5.64 -3.13
CA VAL A 199 13.63 6.65 -2.28
C VAL A 199 14.38 7.98 -2.39
N PRO A 200 13.70 9.13 -2.31
CA PRO A 200 14.35 10.44 -2.46
C PRO A 200 15.41 10.76 -1.39
N SER A 201 15.36 10.05 -0.26
CA SER A 201 16.38 10.15 0.81
C SER A 201 17.61 9.25 0.58
N HIS A 202 17.60 8.43 -0.49
CA HIS A 202 18.63 7.45 -0.88
C HIS A 202 19.07 6.43 0.19
N LYS A 203 18.43 6.41 1.36
CA LYS A 203 18.72 5.45 2.43
C LYS A 203 17.83 4.21 2.29
N ARG A 204 18.48 3.06 2.19
CA ARG A 204 17.85 1.72 2.21
C ARG A 204 17.50 1.30 3.65
N MET A 205 16.50 0.45 3.79
CA MET A 205 16.24 -0.27 5.04
C MET A 205 17.47 -1.10 5.44
N ASN A 206 17.83 -1.02 6.72
CA ASN A 206 18.91 -1.85 7.27
C ASN A 206 18.43 -3.29 7.55
N ASN A 207 19.35 -4.21 7.83
CA ASN A 207 19.01 -5.62 8.02
C ASN A 207 17.99 -5.84 9.15
N THR A 208 18.08 -5.11 10.27
CA THR A 208 17.10 -5.21 11.37
C THR A 208 15.70 -4.75 10.94
N GLU A 209 15.62 -3.70 10.12
CA GLU A 209 14.36 -3.22 9.55
C GLU A 209 13.79 -4.22 8.53
N LYS A 210 14.65 -4.87 7.73
CA LYS A 210 14.26 -5.95 6.81
C LYS A 210 13.69 -7.17 7.53
N MET A 211 14.40 -7.71 8.54
CA MET A 211 13.89 -8.85 9.32
C MET A 211 12.56 -8.54 10.02
N ARG A 212 12.37 -7.28 10.49
CA ARG A 212 11.10 -6.85 11.07
C ARG A 212 9.99 -6.77 10.01
N LEU A 213 10.30 -6.24 8.82
CA LEU A 213 9.35 -6.18 7.71
C LEU A 213 8.92 -7.58 7.27
N GLU A 214 9.85 -8.51 7.10
CA GLU A 214 9.61 -9.92 6.75
C GLU A 214 8.60 -10.57 7.72
N SER A 215 8.83 -10.43 9.03
CA SER A 215 7.92 -10.94 10.05
C SER A 215 6.53 -10.29 10.06
N ILE A 216 6.43 -9.00 9.71
CA ILE A 216 5.15 -8.28 9.61
C ILE A 216 4.40 -8.75 8.36
N VAL A 217 5.10 -8.86 7.24
CA VAL A 217 4.57 -9.25 5.92
C VAL A 217 4.01 -10.67 5.92
N GLU A 218 4.76 -11.65 6.43
CA GLU A 218 4.29 -13.03 6.48
C GLU A 218 3.09 -13.18 7.42
N ARG A 219 3.06 -12.43 8.53
CA ARG A 219 1.87 -12.32 9.37
C ARG A 219 0.68 -11.74 8.59
N THR A 220 0.86 -10.64 7.86
CA THR A 220 -0.21 -10.05 7.03
C THR A 220 -0.76 -11.05 6.02
N ARG A 221 0.09 -11.87 5.38
CA ARG A 221 -0.36 -12.87 4.40
C ARG A 221 -1.25 -13.94 5.04
N VAL A 222 -0.88 -14.43 6.22
CA VAL A 222 -1.71 -15.38 7.01
C VAL A 222 -3.02 -14.73 7.43
N ASP A 223 -2.97 -13.53 7.99
CA ASP A 223 -4.17 -12.81 8.46
C ASP A 223 -5.12 -12.49 7.29
N ILE A 224 -4.61 -12.09 6.12
CA ILE A 224 -5.41 -11.84 4.91
C ILE A 224 -6.08 -13.10 4.37
N VAL A 225 -5.38 -14.24 4.31
CA VAL A 225 -6.00 -15.51 3.93
C VAL A 225 -7.20 -15.83 4.84
N ALA A 226 -7.08 -15.59 6.15
CA ALA A 226 -8.14 -15.83 7.11
C ALA A 226 -9.33 -14.86 6.97
N VAL A 227 -9.09 -13.54 6.88
CA VAL A 227 -10.19 -12.56 6.81
C VAL A 227 -10.87 -12.50 5.45
N MET A 228 -10.21 -12.95 4.38
CA MET A 228 -10.76 -12.91 3.02
C MET A 228 -11.59 -14.13 2.62
N VAL A 229 -11.64 -15.19 3.43
CA VAL A 229 -12.49 -16.40 3.18
C VAL A 229 -13.94 -16.09 2.78
N PRO A 230 -14.64 -15.07 3.34
CA PRO A 230 -16.02 -14.75 2.94
C PRO A 230 -16.15 -14.15 1.54
N PHE A 231 -15.06 -13.64 0.95
CA PHE A 231 -15.10 -12.82 -0.28
C PHE A 231 -14.53 -13.61 -1.47
N ARG A 232 -15.42 -14.10 -2.33
CA ARG A 232 -15.11 -14.78 -3.60
C ARG A 232 -14.44 -13.83 -4.60
N GLY A 233 -13.52 -14.35 -5.42
CA GLY A 233 -12.99 -13.63 -6.59
C GLY A 233 -11.73 -12.81 -6.34
N HIS A 234 -11.22 -12.79 -5.10
CA HIS A 234 -9.99 -12.11 -4.71
C HIS A 234 -8.80 -13.07 -4.54
N GLU A 235 -8.90 -14.31 -5.02
CA GLU A 235 -7.88 -15.34 -4.81
C GLU A 235 -6.52 -14.91 -5.37
N LEU A 236 -6.52 -14.18 -6.49
CA LEU A 236 -5.31 -13.60 -7.09
C LEU A 236 -4.72 -12.47 -6.22
N ASP A 237 -5.54 -11.56 -5.71
CA ASP A 237 -5.07 -10.47 -4.85
C ASP A 237 -4.48 -11.00 -3.54
N ILE A 238 -5.07 -12.04 -2.95
CA ILE A 238 -4.56 -12.75 -1.78
C ILE A 238 -3.15 -13.32 -2.06
N THR A 239 -2.94 -13.98 -3.20
CA THR A 239 -1.62 -14.53 -3.55
C THR A 239 -0.54 -13.46 -3.75
N ARG A 240 -0.94 -12.24 -4.13
CA ARG A 240 -0.04 -11.11 -4.44
C ARG A 240 0.24 -10.17 -3.26
N VAL A 241 -0.30 -10.44 -2.08
CA VAL A 241 -0.02 -9.62 -0.89
C VAL A 241 1.49 -9.65 -0.59
N TYR A 242 2.12 -8.48 -0.71
CA TYR A 242 3.55 -8.27 -0.50
C TYR A 242 4.50 -9.08 -1.40
N GLU A 243 4.06 -9.44 -2.61
CA GLU A 243 4.86 -10.17 -3.61
C GLU A 243 6.20 -9.45 -3.89
N ALA A 244 6.16 -8.15 -4.21
CA ALA A 244 7.36 -7.38 -4.57
C ALA A 244 8.30 -7.10 -3.40
N VAL A 245 7.80 -7.12 -2.15
CA VAL A 245 8.63 -7.07 -0.95
C VAL A 245 9.32 -8.41 -0.69
N LEU A 246 8.62 -9.53 -0.80
CA LEU A 246 9.19 -10.86 -0.54
C LEU A 246 10.22 -11.29 -1.59
N GLU A 247 10.04 -10.87 -2.86
CA GLU A 247 11.04 -11.09 -3.92
C GLU A 247 12.38 -10.37 -3.66
N GLU A 248 12.39 -9.26 -2.89
CA GLU A 248 13.60 -8.46 -2.58
C GLU A 248 14.20 -8.76 -1.19
N LEU A 249 13.54 -9.60 -0.39
CA LEU A 249 14.01 -10.03 0.93
C LEU A 249 14.68 -11.41 0.91
N ASN A 250 14.36 -12.27 -0.07
CA ASN A 250 14.97 -13.59 -0.30
C ASN A 250 16.24 -13.53 -1.16
#